data_AF-A0A9D0NZS8-F1
#
_entry.id   AF-A0A9D0NZS8-F1
#
_cell.length_a   1.000
_cell.length_b   1.000
_cell.length_c   1.000
_cell.angle_alpha   90.00
_cell.angle_beta   90.00
_cell.angle_gamma   90.00
#
_symmetry.space_group_name_H-M   'P 1'
#
loop_
_entity.id
_entity.type
_entity.pdbx_description
1 polymer ?
#
loop_
_entity_poly.entity_id
_entity_poly.type
_entity_poly.pdbx_seq_one_letter_code
_entity_poly.pdbx_strand_id
1 'polypeptide(L)'
;MRTKLTISGFFACALFLAGCSDSTNYDFDKSVVDAQTGFDNANLKAIFDPRESKIPPTNDLLFVSAETGLSKDGTLQIPVDGENDPQKLVKDALNQLDGFSTSAPVTAAFSGSLDTDSLKLGSAIRVFEVTRGVDQQINGIARELASPEDLVATAVGQNQTTLALVPTHPLKPKTTYLVVLTDAIKGQAGAAAKADTLYGLTKGEGPLTGDLAALEPLRQAVNGFERLAAGAGIAKDSIVLSWSFTTQSIGDVLEDVFAKAVASRIQTIPALNTAVDPPVQLTTKNFLDPEGANPAIKGKADVFLGAMSVPYYLNAGTPGEQNSAPRSGSWKGAGGSAL
;
A
#
# COMPACT_ATOMS: atom_id res chain seq x y z
N MET A 1 6.89 -111.55 -28.39
CA MET A 1 7.92 -111.99 -27.43
C MET A 1 9.13 -111.08 -27.62
N ARG A 2 9.49 -110.26 -26.61
CA ARG A 2 10.76 -109.48 -26.47
C ARG A 2 10.96 -108.38 -27.56
N THR A 3 11.56 -107.19 -27.34
CA THR A 3 12.43 -106.64 -26.30
C THR A 3 12.44 -105.10 -26.43
N LYS A 4 12.83 -104.43 -25.35
CA LYS A 4 13.03 -102.97 -25.13
C LYS A 4 13.98 -102.29 -26.13
N LEU A 5 13.84 -100.97 -26.35
CA LEU A 5 14.85 -99.97 -25.94
C LEU A 5 14.33 -98.51 -26.06
N THR A 6 14.41 -97.79 -24.95
CA THR A 6 14.27 -96.33 -24.78
C THR A 6 15.53 -95.59 -25.21
N ILE A 7 15.41 -94.43 -25.87
CA ILE A 7 16.39 -93.34 -25.79
C ILE A 7 15.66 -92.00 -25.59
N SER A 8 16.16 -91.30 -24.59
CA SER A 8 15.71 -90.03 -24.00
C SER A 8 16.16 -88.84 -24.85
N GLY A 9 15.29 -87.85 -25.03
CA GLY A 9 15.60 -86.57 -25.67
C GLY A 9 15.13 -85.41 -24.81
N PHE A 10 16.08 -84.68 -24.23
CA PHE A 10 15.91 -83.48 -23.43
C PHE A 10 15.20 -82.39 -24.26
N PHE A 11 13.98 -81.98 -23.89
CA PHE A 11 13.31 -80.84 -24.53
C PHE A 11 13.31 -79.66 -23.57
N ALA A 12 14.12 -78.65 -23.89
CA ALA A 12 14.18 -77.39 -23.16
C ALA A 12 12.84 -76.64 -23.32
N CYS A 13 12.17 -76.36 -22.20
CA CYS A 13 11.04 -75.44 -22.18
C CYS A 13 11.56 -74.03 -22.51
N ALA A 14 11.36 -73.60 -23.75
CA ALA A 14 11.45 -72.19 -24.12
C ALA A 14 10.34 -71.43 -23.39
N LEU A 15 10.73 -70.68 -22.36
CA LEU A 15 9.90 -69.61 -21.80
C LEU A 15 9.70 -68.56 -22.90
N PHE A 16 8.52 -68.57 -23.52
CA PHE A 16 8.06 -67.44 -24.29
C PHE A 16 7.82 -66.28 -23.33
N LEU A 17 8.84 -65.44 -23.13
CA LEU A 17 8.64 -64.07 -22.72
C LEU A 17 7.82 -63.42 -23.84
N ALA A 18 6.52 -63.28 -23.63
CA ALA A 18 5.73 -62.31 -24.36
C ALA A 18 6.34 -60.94 -24.07
N GLY A 19 7.16 -60.45 -24.98
CA GLY A 19 7.60 -59.06 -24.99
C GLY A 19 6.35 -58.19 -25.13
N CYS A 20 5.96 -57.56 -24.03
CA CYS A 20 5.08 -56.40 -24.08
C CYS A 20 5.93 -55.25 -24.60
N SER A 21 6.10 -55.18 -25.92
CA SER A 21 6.54 -53.97 -26.58
C SER A 21 5.35 -53.03 -26.64
N ASP A 22 5.22 -52.18 -25.63
CA ASP A 22 4.50 -50.92 -25.81
C ASP A 22 5.21 -49.87 -24.96
N SER A 23 6.28 -49.30 -25.54
CA SER A 23 6.96 -48.16 -24.98
C SER A 23 6.06 -46.94 -25.18
N THR A 24 5.03 -46.79 -24.34
CA THR A 24 4.44 -45.48 -24.11
C THR A 24 5.55 -44.60 -23.59
N ASN A 25 5.93 -43.60 -24.39
CA ASN A 25 6.89 -42.57 -24.05
C ASN A 25 6.29 -41.74 -22.90
N TYR A 26 6.38 -42.27 -21.68
CA TYR A 26 5.82 -41.66 -20.49
C TYR A 26 6.67 -40.44 -20.16
N ASP A 27 6.07 -39.26 -20.31
CA ASP A 27 6.73 -37.99 -20.02
C ASP A 27 6.64 -37.73 -18.51
N PHE A 28 7.67 -38.18 -17.80
CA PHE A 28 7.78 -38.00 -16.36
C PHE A 28 7.77 -36.51 -15.98
N ASP A 29 8.40 -35.65 -16.77
CA ASP A 29 8.45 -34.21 -16.51
C ASP A 29 7.04 -33.60 -16.61
N LYS A 30 6.29 -33.98 -17.65
CA LYS A 30 4.87 -33.59 -17.76
C LYS A 30 4.03 -34.13 -16.60
N SER A 31 4.24 -35.37 -16.17
CA SER A 31 3.48 -35.93 -15.05
C SER A 31 3.74 -35.20 -13.72
N VAL A 32 4.97 -34.73 -13.50
CA VAL A 32 5.36 -33.95 -12.32
C VAL A 32 4.72 -32.56 -12.37
N VAL A 33 4.74 -31.90 -13.54
CA VAL A 33 4.08 -30.61 -13.75
C VAL A 33 2.56 -30.72 -13.57
N ASP A 34 1.93 -31.77 -14.11
CA ASP A 34 0.49 -32.01 -13.98
C ASP A 34 0.11 -32.33 -12.52
N ALA A 35 0.93 -33.09 -11.80
CA ALA A 35 0.73 -33.38 -10.38
C ALA A 35 0.88 -32.12 -9.50
N GLN A 36 1.90 -31.29 -9.77
CA GLN A 36 2.08 -30.01 -9.10
C GLN A 36 0.90 -29.07 -9.38
N THR A 37 0.48 -28.97 -10.64
CA THR A 37 -0.71 -28.20 -11.04
C THR A 37 -1.96 -28.71 -10.35
N GLY A 38 -2.14 -30.03 -10.21
CA GLY A 38 -3.23 -30.64 -9.47
C GLY A 38 -3.20 -30.32 -7.98
N PHE A 39 -2.01 -30.33 -7.36
CA PHE A 39 -1.82 -29.96 -5.97
C PHE A 39 -2.14 -28.48 -5.72
N ASP A 40 -1.64 -27.59 -6.57
CA ASP A 40 -1.87 -26.14 -6.47
C ASP A 40 -3.35 -25.79 -6.69
N ASN A 41 -3.98 -26.44 -7.68
CA ASN A 41 -5.41 -26.30 -7.94
C ASN A 41 -6.27 -26.76 -6.76
N ALA A 42 -5.84 -27.77 -5.99
CA ALA A 42 -6.55 -28.24 -4.80
C ALA A 42 -6.26 -27.40 -3.54
N ASN A 43 -5.27 -26.52 -3.58
CA ASN A 43 -4.74 -25.76 -2.45
C ASN A 43 -4.54 -24.28 -2.78
N LEU A 44 -5.59 -23.62 -3.26
CA LEU A 44 -5.61 -22.17 -3.38
C LEU A 44 -5.47 -21.54 -1.98
N LYS A 45 -4.43 -20.74 -1.78
CA LYS A 45 -4.17 -20.02 -0.52
C LYS A 45 -4.19 -18.52 -0.75
N ALA A 46 -4.81 -17.78 0.16
CA ALA A 46 -4.63 -16.33 0.25
C ALA A 46 -3.27 -16.05 0.89
N ILE A 47 -2.31 -15.51 0.13
CA ILE A 47 -0.91 -15.37 0.55
C ILE A 47 -0.81 -14.38 1.72
N PHE A 48 -0.24 -14.85 2.82
CA PHE A 48 0.01 -14.01 3.98
C PHE A 48 1.19 -14.56 4.81
N ASP A 49 2.35 -13.95 4.61
CA ASP A 49 3.57 -14.20 5.37
C ASP A 49 4.29 -12.87 5.66
N PRO A 50 4.05 -12.25 6.82
CA PRO A 50 4.70 -11.00 7.19
C PRO A 50 6.21 -11.15 7.47
N ARG A 51 6.74 -12.35 7.69
CA ARG A 51 8.19 -12.56 7.91
C ARG A 51 8.96 -12.42 6.61
N GLU A 52 8.35 -12.89 5.52
CA GLU A 52 8.89 -12.79 4.16
C GLU A 52 8.38 -11.56 3.40
N SER A 53 7.75 -10.59 4.10
CA SER A 53 7.12 -9.40 3.50
C SER A 53 6.06 -9.71 2.42
N LYS A 54 5.43 -10.89 2.49
CA LYS A 54 4.34 -11.31 1.59
C LYS A 54 3.00 -11.04 2.23
N ILE A 55 2.63 -9.77 2.28
CA ILE A 55 1.32 -9.31 2.76
C ILE A 55 0.63 -8.49 1.67
N PRO A 56 -0.70 -8.27 1.76
CA PRO A 56 -1.35 -7.22 0.98
C PRO A 56 -0.52 -5.91 1.07
N PRO A 57 -0.16 -5.26 -0.05
CA PRO A 57 0.74 -4.10 -0.02
C PRO A 57 0.09 -2.86 0.61
N THR A 58 -1.24 -2.83 0.66
CA THR A 58 -2.04 -1.85 1.40
C THR A 58 -2.48 -2.50 2.70
N ASN A 59 -1.63 -2.40 3.74
CA ASN A 59 -1.83 -3.08 5.01
C ASN A 59 -1.26 -2.27 6.17
N ASP A 60 -2.07 -2.07 7.21
CA ASP A 60 -1.70 -1.30 8.39
C ASP A 60 -0.57 -1.92 9.22
N LEU A 61 -0.21 -3.18 8.98
CA LEU A 61 1.03 -3.76 9.53
C LEU A 61 2.28 -2.96 9.12
N LEU A 62 2.21 -2.22 8.02
CA LEU A 62 3.27 -1.32 7.59
C LEU A 62 3.36 -0.03 8.42
N PHE A 63 2.47 0.22 9.38
CA PHE A 63 2.64 1.26 10.40
C PHE A 63 3.35 0.75 11.66
N VAL A 64 3.75 -0.52 11.69
CA VAL A 64 4.41 -1.14 12.82
C VAL A 64 5.81 -1.57 12.41
N SER A 65 6.82 -1.16 13.16
CA SER A 65 8.17 -1.72 13.05
C SER A 65 8.41 -2.76 14.15
N ALA A 66 9.27 -3.73 13.87
CA ALA A 66 9.65 -4.74 14.85
C ALA A 66 10.49 -4.12 16.00
N GLU A 67 11.19 -3.02 15.72
CA GLU A 67 12.16 -2.37 16.61
C GLU A 67 11.51 -1.32 17.52
N THR A 68 10.58 -0.53 16.98
CA THR A 68 9.99 0.64 17.67
C THR A 68 8.51 0.48 17.97
N GLY A 69 7.87 -0.58 17.46
CA GLY A 69 6.43 -0.81 17.60
C GLY A 69 5.62 0.05 16.65
N LEU A 70 4.43 0.49 17.09
CA LEU A 70 3.59 1.38 16.29
C LEU A 70 4.33 2.69 15.99
N SER A 71 4.22 3.15 14.74
CA SER A 71 4.74 4.41 14.26
C SER A 71 4.33 5.56 15.19
N LYS A 72 5.31 6.33 15.66
CA LYS A 72 5.09 7.43 16.62
C LYS A 72 4.60 8.69 15.94
N ASP A 73 5.04 8.93 14.72
CA ASP A 73 4.67 10.05 13.85
C ASP A 73 3.51 9.70 12.91
N GLY A 74 3.06 8.43 12.90
CA GLY A 74 1.90 8.00 12.13
C GLY A 74 2.19 7.71 10.67
N THR A 75 3.47 7.64 10.27
CA THR A 75 3.89 7.31 8.91
C THR A 75 4.21 5.83 8.73
N LEU A 76 4.27 5.39 7.47
CA LEU A 76 4.68 4.04 7.10
C LEU A 76 6.12 3.72 7.57
N GLN A 77 6.35 2.46 7.89
CA GLN A 77 7.57 1.88 8.43
C GLN A 77 7.99 0.66 7.59
N ILE A 78 8.04 0.82 6.26
CA ILE A 78 8.49 -0.21 5.33
C ILE A 78 9.98 -0.49 5.56
N PRO A 79 10.40 -1.75 5.81
CA PRO A 79 11.79 -2.10 6.04
C PRO A 79 12.71 -1.75 4.85
N VAL A 80 13.84 -1.09 5.16
CA VAL A 80 14.90 -0.71 4.22
C VAL A 80 16.14 -1.54 4.52
N ASP A 81 16.63 -2.32 3.57
CA ASP A 81 17.73 -3.28 3.74
C ASP A 81 19.12 -2.59 3.71
N GLY A 82 19.25 -1.47 4.44
CA GLY A 82 20.45 -0.65 4.49
C GLY A 82 20.72 0.16 3.21
N GLU A 83 21.94 0.67 3.07
CA GLU A 83 22.34 1.60 1.99
C GLU A 83 22.31 0.97 0.58
N ASN A 84 22.40 -0.36 0.47
CA ASN A 84 22.46 -1.06 -0.81
C ASN A 84 21.09 -1.55 -1.29
N ASP A 85 20.01 -1.23 -0.59
CA ASP A 85 18.65 -1.57 -1.02
C ASP A 85 18.34 -0.86 -2.37
N PRO A 86 18.11 -1.60 -3.47
CA PRO A 86 17.85 -1.00 -4.78
C PRO A 86 16.60 -0.11 -4.81
N GLN A 87 15.69 -0.29 -3.85
CA GLN A 87 14.44 0.44 -3.72
C GLN A 87 14.48 1.47 -2.58
N LYS A 88 15.65 1.70 -1.96
CA LYS A 88 15.81 2.60 -0.81
C LYS A 88 15.11 3.94 -0.99
N LEU A 89 15.38 4.64 -2.10
CA LEU A 89 14.80 5.97 -2.36
C LEU A 89 13.26 5.94 -2.43
N VAL A 90 12.70 4.86 -2.97
CA VAL A 90 11.25 4.69 -3.07
C VAL A 90 10.67 4.37 -1.70
N LYS A 91 11.27 3.43 -0.95
CA LYS A 91 10.84 3.09 0.40
C LYS A 91 10.94 4.27 1.36
N ASP A 92 12.04 5.05 1.31
CA ASP A 92 12.23 6.27 2.09
C ASP A 92 11.16 7.33 1.78
N ALA A 93 10.73 7.43 0.51
CA ALA A 93 9.64 8.33 0.13
C ALA A 93 8.27 7.80 0.59
N LEU A 94 8.03 6.49 0.49
CA LEU A 94 6.80 5.87 0.98
C LEU A 94 6.69 5.94 2.50
N ASN A 95 7.80 5.85 3.23
CA ASN A 95 7.86 6.02 4.69
C ASN A 95 7.61 7.45 5.17
N GLN A 96 7.35 8.39 4.26
CA GLN A 96 6.83 9.72 4.59
C GLN A 96 5.30 9.78 4.54
N LEU A 97 4.62 8.73 4.07
CA LEU A 97 3.17 8.74 3.91
C LEU A 97 2.49 8.33 5.22
N ASP A 98 1.39 9.03 5.56
CA ASP A 98 0.53 8.78 6.73
C ASP A 98 -0.63 7.81 6.44
N GLY A 99 -0.67 7.24 5.23
CA GLY A 99 -1.76 6.40 4.76
C GLY A 99 -1.58 5.96 3.32
N PHE A 100 -2.47 5.07 2.89
CA PHE A 100 -2.53 4.57 1.52
C PHE A 100 -3.44 5.45 0.65
N SER A 101 -3.28 5.33 -0.67
CA SER A 101 -4.09 6.08 -1.63
C SER A 101 -5.59 5.84 -1.44
N THR A 102 -6.41 6.88 -1.63
CA THR A 102 -7.87 6.78 -1.61
C THR A 102 -8.46 6.19 -2.89
N SER A 103 -7.70 6.12 -3.98
CA SER A 103 -8.20 5.70 -5.30
C SER A 103 -7.42 4.54 -5.92
N ALA A 104 -6.26 4.17 -5.38
CA ALA A 104 -5.52 3.02 -5.88
C ALA A 104 -6.24 1.71 -5.56
N PRO A 105 -6.15 0.69 -6.42
CA PRO A 105 -6.66 -0.64 -6.11
C PRO A 105 -5.99 -1.22 -4.86
N VAL A 106 -6.80 -1.83 -4.00
CA VAL A 106 -6.35 -2.63 -2.85
C VAL A 106 -6.23 -4.07 -3.30
N THR A 107 -5.06 -4.69 -3.10
CA THR A 107 -4.77 -6.00 -3.70
C THR A 107 -4.38 -7.05 -2.68
N ALA A 108 -4.66 -8.31 -2.99
CA ALA A 108 -4.19 -9.47 -2.24
C ALA A 108 -3.79 -10.60 -3.21
N ALA A 109 -2.64 -11.21 -2.97
CA ALA A 109 -2.13 -12.28 -3.82
C ALA A 109 -2.64 -13.65 -3.37
N PHE A 110 -2.82 -14.55 -4.33
CA PHE A 110 -3.19 -15.94 -4.11
C PHE A 110 -2.16 -16.86 -4.74
N SER A 111 -2.05 -18.09 -4.22
CA SER A 111 -1.10 -19.10 -4.72
C SER A 111 -1.45 -19.67 -6.10
N GLY A 112 -2.65 -19.37 -6.62
CA GLY A 112 -3.14 -19.87 -7.91
C GLY A 112 -4.18 -18.95 -8.54
N SER A 113 -4.55 -19.25 -9.79
CA SER A 113 -5.48 -18.43 -10.58
C SER A 113 -6.87 -18.39 -9.95
N LEU A 114 -7.47 -17.21 -9.90
CA LEU A 114 -8.79 -16.99 -9.31
C LEU A 114 -9.91 -17.17 -10.34
N ASP A 115 -11.02 -17.75 -9.91
CA ASP A 115 -12.29 -17.70 -10.64
C ASP A 115 -12.96 -16.34 -10.40
N THR A 116 -12.99 -15.49 -11.42
CA THR A 116 -13.57 -14.14 -11.35
C THR A 116 -15.06 -14.14 -10.98
N ASP A 117 -15.79 -15.20 -11.29
CA ASP A 117 -17.21 -15.32 -10.93
C ASP A 117 -17.42 -15.61 -9.44
N SER A 118 -16.39 -16.06 -8.73
CA SER A 118 -16.43 -16.21 -7.28
C SER A 118 -16.16 -14.91 -6.52
N LEU A 119 -15.59 -13.89 -7.18
CA LEU A 119 -15.15 -12.63 -6.55
C LEU A 119 -16.33 -11.67 -6.35
N LYS A 120 -17.22 -12.00 -5.40
CA LYS A 120 -18.42 -11.21 -5.10
C LYS A 120 -18.25 -10.42 -3.81
N LEU A 121 -18.39 -9.10 -3.92
CA LEU A 121 -18.50 -8.21 -2.76
C LEU A 121 -19.82 -8.46 -2.02
N GLY A 122 -19.80 -8.36 -0.69
CA GLY A 122 -20.96 -8.63 0.17
C GLY A 122 -21.18 -10.10 0.52
N SER A 123 -20.40 -11.02 -0.09
CA SER A 123 -20.42 -12.45 0.25
C SER A 123 -19.02 -13.01 0.38
N ALA A 124 -18.36 -13.33 -0.74
CA ALA A 124 -17.02 -13.90 -0.76
C ALA A 124 -15.95 -12.94 -0.23
N ILE A 125 -16.14 -11.66 -0.50
CA ILE A 125 -15.30 -10.55 -0.09
C ILE A 125 -16.18 -9.57 0.69
N ARG A 126 -15.76 -9.20 1.90
CA ARG A 126 -16.45 -8.25 2.76
C ARG A 126 -15.49 -7.13 3.10
N VAL A 127 -15.89 -5.87 2.84
CA VAL A 127 -15.05 -4.70 3.10
C VAL A 127 -15.83 -3.73 3.96
N PHE A 128 -15.28 -3.36 5.11
CA PHE A 128 -15.96 -2.52 6.10
C PHE A 128 -15.20 -1.23 6.29
N GLU A 129 -15.92 -0.11 6.32
CA GLU A 129 -15.45 1.10 6.99
C GLU A 129 -15.53 0.86 8.50
N VAL A 130 -14.41 1.00 9.21
CA VAL A 130 -14.32 0.65 10.63
C VAL A 130 -13.98 1.85 11.50
N THR A 131 -14.38 1.78 12.77
CA THR A 131 -14.06 2.80 13.77
C THR A 131 -12.88 2.35 14.63
N ARG A 132 -12.05 3.33 15.02
CA ARG A 132 -10.97 3.12 15.99
C ARG A 132 -11.32 3.73 17.34
N GLY A 133 -10.91 3.05 18.40
CA GLY A 133 -10.93 3.58 19.76
C GLY A 133 -9.82 4.59 20.01
N VAL A 134 -9.82 5.18 21.21
CA VAL A 134 -8.75 6.10 21.67
C VAL A 134 -7.37 5.42 21.76
N ASP A 135 -7.37 4.10 21.87
CA ASP A 135 -6.20 3.21 21.86
C ASP A 135 -5.76 2.79 20.45
N GLN A 136 -6.34 3.39 19.40
CA GLN A 136 -6.13 3.08 17.98
C GLN A 136 -6.55 1.66 17.56
N GLN A 137 -7.15 0.88 18.46
CA GLN A 137 -7.68 -0.44 18.15
C GLN A 137 -8.96 -0.32 17.34
N ILE A 138 -9.09 -1.17 16.32
CA ILE A 138 -10.34 -1.27 15.57
C ILE A 138 -11.38 -1.93 16.47
N ASN A 139 -12.51 -1.25 16.71
CA ASN A 139 -13.49 -1.67 17.71
C ASN A 139 -14.95 -1.67 17.23
N GLY A 140 -15.21 -1.27 15.99
CA GLY A 140 -16.56 -1.20 15.46
C GLY A 140 -16.59 -1.12 13.93
N ILE A 141 -17.77 -1.38 13.39
CA ILE A 141 -18.07 -1.26 11.95
C ILE A 141 -19.00 -0.06 11.78
N ALA A 142 -18.60 0.89 10.96
CA ALA A 142 -19.42 2.05 10.60
C ALA A 142 -20.41 1.69 9.49
N ARG A 143 -19.91 1.05 8.43
CA ARG A 143 -20.71 0.52 7.32
C ARG A 143 -19.94 -0.53 6.54
N GLU A 144 -20.65 -1.31 5.75
CA GLU A 144 -20.07 -2.16 4.72
C GLU A 144 -20.07 -1.46 3.36
N LEU A 145 -19.00 -1.65 2.58
CA LEU A 145 -18.88 -1.14 1.22
C LEU A 145 -19.55 -2.09 0.23
N ALA A 146 -20.25 -1.53 -0.76
CA ALA A 146 -21.03 -2.28 -1.72
C ALA A 146 -20.44 -2.23 -3.14
N SER A 147 -20.79 -3.22 -3.95
CA SER A 147 -20.50 -3.21 -5.38
C SER A 147 -21.76 -2.95 -6.21
N PRO A 148 -21.69 -2.15 -7.29
CA PRO A 148 -20.52 -1.42 -7.79
C PRO A 148 -20.35 -0.02 -7.17
N GLU A 149 -21.16 0.34 -6.17
CA GLU A 149 -21.25 1.71 -5.67
C GLU A 149 -19.93 2.23 -5.08
N ASP A 150 -19.28 1.48 -4.20
CA ASP A 150 -18.00 1.85 -3.58
C ASP A 150 -16.80 1.15 -4.24
N LEU A 151 -16.96 -0.14 -4.58
CA LEU A 151 -15.88 -1.02 -5.02
C LEU A 151 -16.31 -2.01 -6.10
N VAL A 152 -15.35 -2.41 -6.94
CA VAL A 152 -15.46 -3.58 -7.83
C VAL A 152 -14.32 -4.53 -7.55
N ALA A 153 -14.64 -5.81 -7.34
CA ALA A 153 -13.65 -6.87 -7.19
C ALA A 153 -13.37 -7.55 -8.53
N THR A 154 -12.10 -7.79 -8.83
CA THR A 154 -11.68 -8.53 -10.03
C THR A 154 -10.33 -9.22 -9.79
N ALA A 155 -9.93 -10.09 -10.72
CA ALA A 155 -8.61 -10.71 -10.72
C ALA A 155 -7.71 -10.05 -11.77
N VAL A 156 -6.45 -9.77 -11.41
CA VAL A 156 -5.45 -9.11 -12.25
C VAL A 156 -4.14 -9.88 -12.31
N GLY A 157 -3.25 -9.49 -13.24
CA GLY A 157 -1.98 -10.15 -13.51
C GLY A 157 -2.07 -11.23 -14.59
N GLN A 158 -0.94 -11.71 -15.10
CA GLN A 158 -0.88 -12.63 -16.25
C GLN A 158 -1.66 -13.94 -16.02
N ASN A 159 -1.75 -14.40 -14.76
CA ASN A 159 -2.44 -15.62 -14.37
C ASN A 159 -3.66 -15.36 -13.47
N GLN A 160 -4.16 -14.12 -13.37
CA GLN A 160 -5.30 -13.79 -12.50
C GLN A 160 -5.13 -14.26 -11.04
N THR A 161 -3.90 -14.26 -10.53
CA THR A 161 -3.56 -14.71 -9.17
C THR A 161 -3.70 -13.61 -8.13
N THR A 162 -4.03 -12.39 -8.53
CA THR A 162 -4.13 -11.23 -7.63
C THR A 162 -5.56 -10.72 -7.62
N LEU A 163 -6.20 -10.77 -6.46
CA LEU A 163 -7.44 -10.05 -6.21
C LEU A 163 -7.14 -8.55 -6.23
N ALA A 164 -7.93 -7.78 -6.95
CA ALA A 164 -7.94 -6.32 -6.93
C ALA A 164 -9.34 -5.82 -6.55
N LEU A 165 -9.39 -5.01 -5.50
CA LEU A 165 -10.55 -4.24 -5.07
C LEU A 165 -10.34 -2.81 -5.59
N VAL A 166 -11.10 -2.43 -6.62
CA VAL A 166 -10.95 -1.16 -7.31
C VAL A 166 -12.02 -0.18 -6.82
N PRO A 167 -11.64 0.93 -6.16
CA PRO A 167 -12.58 1.98 -5.82
C PRO A 167 -13.20 2.61 -7.08
N THR A 168 -14.52 2.76 -7.10
CA THR A 168 -15.25 3.43 -8.20
C THR A 168 -15.30 4.95 -8.00
N HIS A 169 -15.05 5.40 -6.79
CA HIS A 169 -14.76 6.78 -6.41
C HIS A 169 -13.65 6.79 -5.36
N PRO A 170 -12.97 7.93 -5.11
CA PRO A 170 -12.04 8.02 -4.00
C PRO A 170 -12.71 7.62 -2.68
N LEU A 171 -12.07 6.72 -1.95
CA LEU A 171 -12.43 6.38 -0.58
C LEU A 171 -12.28 7.60 0.33
N LYS A 172 -12.99 7.62 1.46
CA LYS A 172 -12.84 8.71 2.43
C LYS A 172 -11.38 8.81 2.90
N PRO A 173 -10.78 10.01 2.96
CA PRO A 173 -9.46 10.21 3.55
C PRO A 173 -9.49 9.90 5.06
N LYS A 174 -8.33 9.62 5.66
CA LYS A 174 -8.16 9.37 7.11
C LYS A 174 -9.11 8.31 7.67
N THR A 175 -9.43 7.31 6.86
CA THR A 175 -10.44 6.31 7.18
C THR A 175 -9.81 4.94 7.11
N THR A 176 -10.06 4.11 8.12
CA THR A 176 -9.61 2.72 8.15
C THR A 176 -10.69 1.82 7.58
N TYR A 177 -10.26 0.89 6.74
CA TYR A 177 -11.09 -0.14 6.16
C TYR A 177 -10.57 -1.51 6.56
N LEU A 178 -11.47 -2.45 6.87
CA LEU A 178 -11.17 -3.85 7.14
C LEU A 178 -11.63 -4.69 5.96
N VAL A 179 -10.69 -5.42 5.35
CA VAL A 179 -10.99 -6.41 4.30
C VAL A 179 -11.02 -7.79 4.93
N VAL A 180 -12.07 -8.56 4.61
CA VAL A 180 -12.25 -9.95 5.04
C VAL A 180 -12.54 -10.79 3.80
N LEU A 181 -11.67 -11.77 3.56
CA LEU A 181 -11.79 -12.75 2.48
C LEU A 181 -12.26 -14.07 3.06
N THR A 182 -13.14 -14.76 2.33
CA THR A 182 -13.70 -16.05 2.75
C THR A 182 -13.36 -17.18 1.79
N ASP A 183 -13.63 -18.41 2.22
CA ASP A 183 -13.50 -19.64 1.44
C ASP A 183 -14.52 -19.76 0.28
N ALA A 184 -15.49 -18.84 0.21
CA ALA A 184 -16.36 -18.72 -0.96
C ALA A 184 -15.62 -18.18 -2.21
N ILE A 185 -14.44 -17.60 -2.04
CA ILE A 185 -13.50 -17.32 -3.14
C ILE A 185 -12.99 -18.65 -3.68
N LYS A 186 -12.99 -18.81 -5.00
CA LYS A 186 -12.56 -20.04 -5.66
C LYS A 186 -11.41 -19.80 -6.62
N GLY A 187 -10.62 -20.85 -6.80
CA GLY A 187 -9.66 -20.93 -7.90
C GLY A 187 -10.36 -21.29 -9.20
N GLN A 188 -9.68 -21.10 -10.32
CA GLN A 188 -10.20 -21.45 -11.65
C GLN A 188 -10.56 -22.95 -11.77
N ALA A 189 -9.92 -23.82 -10.99
CA ALA A 189 -10.24 -25.24 -10.88
C ALA A 189 -11.40 -25.58 -9.91
N GLY A 190 -12.05 -24.57 -9.32
CA GLY A 190 -13.22 -24.71 -8.44
C GLY A 190 -12.91 -24.95 -6.96
N ALA A 191 -11.63 -25.10 -6.56
CA ALA A 191 -11.26 -25.25 -5.17
C ALA A 191 -11.48 -23.96 -4.37
N ALA A 192 -12.04 -24.10 -3.17
CA ALA A 192 -12.19 -23.01 -2.21
C ALA A 192 -10.82 -22.49 -1.76
N ALA A 193 -10.72 -21.18 -1.60
CA ALA A 193 -9.57 -20.54 -0.98
C ALA A 193 -9.39 -21.04 0.45
N LYS A 194 -8.14 -21.11 0.89
CA LYS A 194 -7.74 -21.51 2.25
C LYS A 194 -6.85 -20.43 2.84
N ALA A 195 -6.82 -20.39 4.17
CA ALA A 195 -5.82 -19.60 4.89
C ALA A 195 -4.41 -20.12 4.59
N ASP A 196 -3.46 -19.20 4.43
CA ASP A 196 -2.05 -19.55 4.46
C ASP A 196 -1.61 -19.95 5.88
N THR A 197 -0.50 -20.66 5.99
CA THR A 197 -0.04 -21.29 7.23
C THR A 197 0.12 -20.27 8.37
N LEU A 198 0.74 -19.11 8.10
CA LEU A 198 0.94 -18.09 9.13
C LEU A 198 -0.35 -17.36 9.50
N TYR A 199 -1.26 -17.12 8.54
CA TYR A 199 -2.58 -16.60 8.87
C TYR A 199 -3.38 -17.60 9.71
N GLY A 200 -3.34 -18.89 9.35
CA GLY A 200 -3.97 -19.95 10.14
C GLY A 200 -3.43 -20.04 11.56
N LEU A 201 -2.14 -19.78 11.77
CA LEU A 201 -1.53 -19.70 13.09
C LEU A 201 -2.04 -18.49 13.89
N THR A 202 -2.12 -17.30 13.28
CA THR A 202 -2.57 -16.07 13.94
C THR A 202 -4.09 -16.01 14.15
N LYS A 203 -4.84 -16.78 13.36
CA LYS A 203 -6.27 -17.04 13.54
C LYS A 203 -6.57 -17.86 14.80
N GLY A 204 -5.61 -18.67 15.26
CA GLY A 204 -5.74 -19.47 16.47
C GLY A 204 -6.05 -18.63 17.72
N GLU A 205 -6.81 -19.21 18.66
CA GLU A 205 -7.21 -18.51 19.89
C GLU A 205 -6.17 -18.63 21.02
N GLY A 206 -5.33 -19.65 20.97
CA GLY A 206 -4.25 -19.87 21.94
C GLY A 206 -3.13 -18.83 21.78
N PRO A 207 -2.53 -18.35 22.89
CA PRO A 207 -1.42 -17.41 22.83
C PRO A 207 -0.22 -18.03 22.12
N LEU A 208 0.47 -17.24 21.29
CA LEU A 208 1.74 -17.62 20.69
C LEU A 208 2.89 -17.33 21.67
N THR A 209 3.69 -18.34 21.96
CA THR A 209 4.80 -18.27 22.92
C THR A 209 6.10 -18.81 22.31
N GLY A 210 7.23 -18.62 22.99
CA GLY A 210 8.53 -19.09 22.51
C GLY A 210 8.90 -18.43 21.18
N ASP A 211 9.31 -19.22 20.20
CA ASP A 211 9.76 -18.76 18.87
C ASP A 211 8.66 -18.05 18.05
N LEU A 212 7.40 -18.15 18.49
CA LEU A 212 6.25 -17.51 17.85
C LEU A 212 5.76 -16.27 18.62
N ALA A 213 6.37 -15.93 19.76
CA ALA A 213 5.93 -14.81 20.61
C ALA A 213 5.89 -13.46 19.86
N ALA A 214 6.78 -13.25 18.89
CA ALA A 214 6.79 -12.05 18.05
C ALA A 214 5.50 -11.87 17.21
N LEU A 215 4.76 -12.96 16.96
CA LEU A 215 3.49 -12.93 16.22
C LEU A 215 2.26 -12.77 17.12
N GLU A 216 2.42 -12.75 18.46
CA GLU A 216 1.28 -12.64 19.38
C GLU A 216 0.48 -11.33 19.20
N PRO A 217 1.10 -10.16 18.99
CA PRO A 217 0.33 -8.93 18.70
C PRO A 217 -0.50 -9.07 17.42
N LEU A 218 0.06 -9.71 16.39
CA LEU A 218 -0.65 -9.99 15.15
C LEU A 218 -1.81 -10.97 15.36
N ARG A 219 -1.61 -12.02 16.17
CA ARG A 219 -2.67 -12.97 16.54
C ARG A 219 -3.83 -12.25 17.23
N GLN A 220 -3.54 -11.33 18.15
CA GLN A 220 -4.56 -10.52 18.83
C GLN A 220 -5.33 -9.63 17.86
N ALA A 221 -4.62 -8.96 16.94
CA ALA A 221 -5.24 -8.12 15.91
C ALA A 221 -6.17 -8.94 14.99
N VAL A 222 -5.68 -10.06 14.45
CA VAL A 222 -6.47 -10.97 13.60
C VAL A 222 -7.72 -11.47 14.33
N ASN A 223 -7.58 -11.91 15.59
CA ASN A 223 -8.75 -12.33 16.38
C ASN A 223 -9.74 -11.18 16.66
N GLY A 224 -9.26 -9.94 16.76
CA GLY A 224 -10.11 -8.75 16.83
C GLY A 224 -10.90 -8.53 15.55
N PHE A 225 -10.23 -8.61 14.40
CA PHE A 225 -10.85 -8.47 13.08
C PHE A 225 -11.91 -9.55 12.84
N GLU A 226 -11.59 -10.81 13.13
CA GLU A 226 -12.52 -11.92 12.93
C GLU A 226 -13.71 -11.86 13.89
N ARG A 227 -13.53 -11.29 15.09
CA ARG A 227 -14.65 -11.05 16.03
C ARG A 227 -15.62 -10.00 15.50
N LEU A 228 -15.10 -8.92 14.92
CA LEU A 228 -15.92 -7.91 14.24
C LEU A 228 -16.63 -8.48 13.02
N ALA A 229 -15.91 -9.26 12.21
CA ALA A 229 -16.47 -9.97 11.05
C ALA A 229 -17.61 -10.91 11.47
N ALA A 230 -17.43 -11.67 12.57
CA ALA A 230 -18.47 -12.52 13.14
C ALA A 230 -19.70 -11.72 13.61
N GLY A 231 -19.48 -10.55 14.22
CA GLY A 231 -20.56 -9.61 14.55
C GLY A 231 -21.35 -9.12 13.33
N ALA A 232 -20.72 -9.09 12.15
CA ALA A 232 -21.34 -8.78 10.86
C ALA A 232 -21.88 -10.01 10.10
N GLY A 233 -21.97 -11.17 10.76
CA GLY A 233 -22.56 -12.41 10.23
C GLY A 233 -21.62 -13.28 9.39
N ILE A 234 -20.31 -13.03 9.42
CA ILE A 234 -19.31 -13.87 8.72
C ILE A 234 -18.88 -15.00 9.65
N ALA A 235 -19.00 -16.26 9.22
CA ALA A 235 -18.52 -17.37 10.03
C ALA A 235 -17.00 -17.28 10.21
N LYS A 236 -16.50 -17.34 11.44
CA LYS A 236 -15.07 -17.27 11.73
C LYS A 236 -14.29 -18.31 10.92
N ASP A 237 -14.78 -19.54 10.86
CA ASP A 237 -14.13 -20.65 10.16
C ASP A 237 -13.99 -20.43 8.65
N SER A 238 -14.92 -19.70 8.02
CA SER A 238 -14.84 -19.41 6.58
C SER A 238 -13.82 -18.34 6.22
N ILE A 239 -13.30 -17.57 7.19
CA ILE A 239 -12.35 -16.48 6.92
C ILE A 239 -10.99 -17.06 6.54
N VAL A 240 -10.48 -16.70 5.36
CA VAL A 240 -9.18 -17.17 4.84
C VAL A 240 -8.08 -16.12 4.99
N LEU A 241 -8.44 -14.84 5.03
CA LEU A 241 -7.53 -13.73 5.26
C LEU A 241 -8.33 -12.49 5.71
N SER A 242 -7.80 -11.75 6.69
CA SER A 242 -8.30 -10.44 7.06
C SER A 242 -7.16 -9.47 7.33
N TRP A 243 -7.32 -8.22 6.91
CA TRP A 243 -6.37 -7.15 7.19
C TRP A 243 -7.06 -5.79 7.11
N SER A 244 -6.48 -4.79 7.76
CA SER A 244 -6.93 -3.41 7.65
C SER A 244 -5.96 -2.55 6.85
N PHE A 245 -6.46 -1.47 6.27
CA PHE A 245 -5.66 -0.41 5.67
C PHE A 245 -6.28 0.96 5.98
N THR A 246 -5.44 1.97 6.15
CA THR A 246 -5.86 3.35 6.46
C THR A 246 -5.51 4.28 5.31
N THR A 247 -6.47 5.05 4.83
CA THR A 247 -6.26 6.02 3.75
C THR A 247 -5.55 7.27 4.26
N GLN A 248 -4.68 7.85 3.42
CA GLN A 248 -3.91 9.05 3.72
C GLN A 248 -4.78 10.24 4.11
N SER A 249 -4.20 11.18 4.85
CA SER A 249 -4.79 12.51 4.94
C SER A 249 -4.69 13.21 3.59
N ILE A 250 -5.76 13.92 3.21
CA ILE A 250 -5.81 14.72 2.00
C ILE A 250 -6.40 16.05 2.40
N GLY A 251 -5.65 17.13 2.19
CA GLY A 251 -6.14 18.49 2.42
C GLY A 251 -5.84 19.05 3.81
N ASP A 252 -5.77 18.22 4.86
CA ASP A 252 -5.52 18.66 6.24
C ASP A 252 -4.35 19.65 6.37
N VAL A 253 -3.22 19.35 5.74
CA VAL A 253 -2.04 20.23 5.79
C VAL A 253 -2.29 21.54 5.03
N LEU A 254 -2.97 21.50 3.87
CA LEU A 254 -3.29 22.71 3.11
C LEU A 254 -4.32 23.58 3.83
N GLU A 255 -5.32 22.96 4.46
CA GLU A 255 -6.30 23.64 5.31
C GLU A 255 -5.64 24.27 6.53
N ASP A 256 -4.71 23.56 7.18
CA ASP A 256 -3.95 24.09 8.31
C ASP A 256 -3.04 25.24 7.89
N VAL A 257 -2.35 25.13 6.75
CA VAL A 257 -1.54 26.21 6.15
C VAL A 257 -2.43 27.41 5.82
N PHE A 258 -3.61 27.19 5.24
CA PHE A 258 -4.55 28.26 4.94
C PHE A 258 -5.05 28.94 6.22
N ALA A 259 -5.42 28.17 7.25
CA ALA A 259 -5.89 28.68 8.53
C ALA A 259 -4.81 29.45 9.30
N LYS A 260 -3.54 29.03 9.19
CA LYS A 260 -2.39 29.67 9.85
C LYS A 260 -1.74 30.76 9.01
N ALA A 261 -2.15 30.97 7.76
CA ALA A 261 -1.62 32.03 6.93
C ALA A 261 -1.99 33.40 7.52
N VAL A 262 -1.00 34.09 8.08
CA VAL A 262 -1.19 35.43 8.64
C VAL A 262 -1.03 36.48 7.54
N ALA A 263 -2.03 37.33 7.37
CA ALA A 263 -1.95 38.48 6.49
C ALA A 263 -0.90 39.47 7.00
N SER A 264 0.22 39.59 6.28
CA SER A 264 1.23 40.59 6.59
C SER A 264 0.79 41.99 6.17
N ARG A 265 1.00 42.96 7.07
CA ARG A 265 0.79 44.36 6.74
C ARG A 265 1.93 44.84 5.84
N ILE A 266 1.58 45.57 4.78
CA ILE A 266 2.55 46.33 4.00
C ILE A 266 2.99 47.50 4.87
N GLN A 267 4.26 47.54 5.24
CA GLN A 267 4.86 48.72 5.83
C GLN A 267 5.34 49.63 4.71
N THR A 268 4.83 50.85 4.67
CA THR A 268 5.22 51.84 3.67
C THR A 268 6.00 52.97 4.32
N ILE A 269 7.14 53.34 3.74
CA ILE A 269 7.87 54.56 4.08
C ILE A 269 7.92 55.50 2.87
N PRO A 270 7.91 56.82 3.06
CA PRO A 270 8.19 57.76 1.97
C PRO A 270 9.50 57.40 1.28
N ALA A 271 9.49 57.31 -0.05
CA ALA A 271 10.72 57.16 -0.81
C ALA A 271 11.43 58.53 -0.82
N LEU A 272 12.66 58.62 -0.33
CA LEU A 272 13.37 59.89 -0.20
C LEU A 272 14.55 59.97 -1.16
N ASN A 273 14.77 61.15 -1.75
CA ASN A 273 16.05 61.51 -2.34
C ASN A 273 16.99 62.01 -1.24
N THR A 274 18.02 61.23 -0.93
CA THR A 274 19.02 61.56 0.10
C THR A 274 20.26 62.25 -0.47
N ALA A 275 20.32 62.48 -1.79
CA ALA A 275 21.42 63.23 -2.42
C ALA A 275 21.30 64.75 -2.23
N VAL A 276 20.24 65.23 -1.57
CA VAL A 276 19.96 66.63 -1.25
C VAL A 276 19.71 66.78 0.25
N ASP A 277 20.07 67.93 0.84
CA ASP A 277 19.92 68.25 2.26
C ASP A 277 19.05 69.52 2.45
N PRO A 278 17.88 69.44 3.10
CA PRO A 278 17.28 68.24 3.69
C PRO A 278 16.76 67.25 2.63
N PRO A 279 16.68 65.94 2.94
CA PRO A 279 16.10 64.95 2.05
C PRO A 279 14.67 65.30 1.64
N VAL A 280 14.34 65.07 0.36
CA VAL A 280 13.03 65.40 -0.21
C VAL A 280 12.31 64.13 -0.66
N GLN A 281 11.01 64.04 -0.40
CA GLN A 281 10.18 62.92 -0.85
C GLN A 281 10.12 62.85 -2.38
N LEU A 282 10.32 61.66 -2.91
CA LEU A 282 10.21 61.36 -4.33
C LEU A 282 8.74 61.39 -4.74
N THR A 283 8.50 61.89 -5.95
CA THR A 283 7.19 61.90 -6.60
C THR A 283 7.28 61.15 -7.93
N THR A 284 6.14 60.94 -8.56
CA THR A 284 6.08 60.38 -9.93
C THR A 284 6.91 61.16 -10.95
N LYS A 285 7.24 62.43 -10.70
CA LYS A 285 8.17 63.19 -11.56
C LYS A 285 9.55 62.53 -11.62
N ASN A 286 10.06 62.04 -10.50
CA ASN A 286 11.40 61.47 -10.41
C ASN A 286 11.58 60.19 -11.24
N PHE A 287 10.49 59.51 -11.59
CA PHE A 287 10.51 58.29 -12.42
C PHE A 287 10.14 58.58 -13.89
N LEU A 288 9.25 59.54 -14.13
CA LEU A 288 8.75 59.88 -15.47
C LEU A 288 9.64 60.90 -16.20
N ASP A 289 10.44 61.68 -15.47
CA ASP A 289 11.40 62.65 -16.00
C ASP A 289 12.67 62.67 -15.12
N PRO A 290 13.46 61.58 -15.13
CA PRO A 290 14.63 61.46 -14.26
C PRO A 290 15.72 62.51 -14.56
N GLU A 291 15.78 63.02 -15.79
CA GLU A 291 16.73 64.04 -16.24
C GLU A 291 16.21 65.48 -15.99
N GLY A 292 14.93 65.65 -15.66
CA GLY A 292 14.32 66.95 -15.37
C GLY A 292 14.12 67.85 -16.58
N ALA A 293 14.16 67.29 -17.80
CA ALA A 293 14.17 68.05 -19.05
C ALA A 293 12.76 68.49 -19.50
N ASN A 294 11.69 67.88 -18.96
CA ASN A 294 10.32 68.16 -19.38
C ASN A 294 9.54 68.97 -18.33
N PRO A 295 9.36 70.29 -18.52
CA PRO A 295 8.68 71.14 -17.55
C PRO A 295 7.17 70.85 -17.41
N ALA A 296 6.57 70.08 -18.33
CA ALA A 296 5.17 69.67 -18.27
C ALA A 296 4.93 68.55 -17.23
N ILE A 297 5.96 67.81 -16.83
CA ILE A 297 5.85 66.75 -15.82
C ILE A 297 5.99 67.37 -14.42
N LYS A 298 4.89 67.32 -13.65
CA LYS A 298 4.78 67.97 -12.34
C LYS A 298 4.87 67.03 -11.13
N GLY A 299 4.74 65.71 -11.31
CA GLY A 299 4.81 64.74 -10.21
C GLY A 299 3.63 64.86 -9.25
N LYS A 300 2.43 64.46 -9.70
CA LYS A 300 1.17 64.67 -8.96
C LYS A 300 0.92 63.68 -7.81
N ALA A 301 1.85 62.75 -7.58
CA ALA A 301 1.70 61.71 -6.56
C ALA A 301 3.04 61.41 -5.90
N ASP A 302 2.98 61.25 -4.59
CA ASP A 302 4.10 60.85 -3.75
C ASP A 302 4.41 59.36 -3.93
N VAL A 303 5.70 59.02 -3.85
CA VAL A 303 6.17 57.64 -3.96
C VAL A 303 6.52 57.11 -2.58
N PHE A 304 6.06 55.90 -2.30
CA PHE A 304 6.34 55.17 -1.08
C PHE A 304 7.00 53.84 -1.42
N LEU A 305 7.98 53.45 -0.62
CA LEU A 305 8.57 52.11 -0.65
C LEU A 305 7.77 51.23 0.31
N GLY A 306 7.16 50.18 -0.24
CA GLY A 306 6.43 49.17 0.53
C GLY A 306 7.29 47.93 0.75
N ALA A 307 7.33 47.43 1.98
CA ALA A 307 7.88 46.13 2.31
C ALA A 307 6.82 45.28 3.02
N MET A 308 6.78 43.98 2.72
CA MET A 308 5.96 43.02 3.45
C MET A 308 6.73 41.70 3.63
N SER A 309 6.48 41.02 4.74
CA SER A 309 7.00 39.66 4.96
C SER A 309 5.99 38.65 4.45
N VAL A 310 6.38 37.76 3.55
CA VAL A 310 5.54 36.62 3.16
C VAL A 310 6.12 35.34 3.72
N PRO A 311 5.31 34.41 4.25
CA PRO A 311 5.82 33.12 4.67
C PRO A 311 6.36 32.36 3.44
N TYR A 312 7.56 31.80 3.58
CA TYR A 312 8.23 31.01 2.55
C TYR A 312 8.51 29.62 3.11
N TYR A 313 7.92 28.60 2.48
CA TYR A 313 7.87 27.23 3.01
C TYR A 313 8.86 26.26 2.35
N LEU A 314 9.80 26.79 1.58
CA LEU A 314 10.92 26.05 1.01
C LEU A 314 12.23 26.52 1.66
N ASN A 315 13.31 25.78 1.42
CA ASN A 315 14.63 26.21 1.88
C ASN A 315 15.00 27.56 1.24
N ALA A 316 15.27 28.57 2.08
CA ALA A 316 15.77 29.85 1.64
C ALA A 316 17.18 29.68 1.06
N GLY A 317 17.45 30.36 -0.07
CA GLY A 317 18.79 30.40 -0.64
C GLY A 317 19.69 31.37 0.11
N THR A 318 21.00 31.23 -0.09
CA THR A 318 21.97 32.21 0.35
C THR A 318 21.73 33.55 -0.37
N PRO A 319 21.61 34.68 0.34
CA PRO A 319 21.49 35.99 -0.29
C PRO A 319 22.68 36.28 -1.22
N GLY A 320 22.39 36.71 -2.46
CA GLY A 320 23.42 37.04 -3.46
C GLY A 320 23.80 35.89 -4.41
N GLU A 321 23.23 34.70 -4.22
CA GLU A 321 23.46 33.53 -5.09
C GLU A 321 22.18 33.10 -5.80
N GLN A 322 22.33 32.42 -6.94
CA GLN A 322 21.20 31.84 -7.65
C GLN A 322 20.60 30.71 -6.80
N ASN A 323 19.40 30.94 -6.26
CA ASN A 323 18.81 30.04 -5.28
C ASN A 323 18.45 28.67 -5.90
N SER A 324 19.30 27.67 -5.70
CA SER A 324 19.09 26.28 -6.12
C SER A 324 18.41 25.44 -5.04
N ALA A 325 18.29 25.94 -3.80
CA ALA A 325 17.72 25.21 -2.67
C ALA A 325 16.27 24.71 -2.87
N PRO A 326 15.38 25.41 -3.62
CA PRO A 326 14.06 24.90 -3.98
C PRO A 326 14.08 23.65 -4.87
N ARG A 327 15.20 23.36 -5.54
CA ARG A 327 15.33 22.20 -6.44
C ARG A 327 15.70 20.91 -5.70
N SER A 328 16.28 21.03 -4.51
CA SER A 328 16.74 19.91 -3.69
C SER A 328 16.02 19.80 -2.35
N GLY A 329 15.28 20.83 -1.95
CA GLY A 329 14.46 20.85 -0.73
C GLY A 329 13.00 20.51 -1.01
N SER A 330 12.39 19.79 -0.08
CA SER A 330 10.93 19.63 0.00
C SER A 330 10.29 20.74 0.84
N TRP A 331 8.97 20.87 0.72
CA TRP A 331 8.18 21.71 1.61
C TRP A 331 8.32 21.22 3.05
N LYS A 332 8.41 22.15 4.00
CA LYS A 332 8.37 21.86 5.44
C LYS A 332 7.35 22.74 6.13
N GLY A 333 6.52 22.13 6.96
CA GLY A 333 5.59 22.82 7.83
C GLY A 333 6.30 23.52 8.99
N ALA A 334 5.54 24.26 9.79
CA ALA A 334 6.06 24.90 11.00
C ALA A 334 6.69 23.84 11.94
N GLY A 335 7.89 24.09 12.45
CA GLY A 335 8.62 23.14 13.29
C GLY A 335 9.30 21.99 12.53
N GLY A 336 9.30 22.01 11.19
CA GLY A 336 9.99 21.02 10.37
C GLY A 336 9.19 19.75 10.09
N SER A 337 7.87 19.77 10.29
CA SER A 337 7.00 18.65 9.92
C SER A 337 7.07 18.39 8.41
N ALA A 338 7.23 17.13 8.03
CA ALA A 338 6.92 16.68 6.68
C ALA A 338 5.38 16.64 6.50
N LEU A 339 4.93 16.55 5.25
CA LEU A 339 3.55 16.16 4.95
C LEU A 339 3.22 14.82 5.62
#